data_AF-D0LJE6-F1
#
_entry.id   AF-D0LJE6-F1
#
_cell.length_a   1.000
_cell.length_b   1.000
_cell.length_c   1.000
_cell.angle_alpha   90.00
_cell.angle_beta   90.00
_cell.angle_gamma   90.00
#
_symmetry.space_group_name_H-M   'P 1'
#
loop_
_entity.id
_entity.type
_entity.pdbx_description
1 polymer ?
#
loop_
_entity_poly.entity_id
_entity_poly.type
_entity_poly.pdbx_seq_one_letter_code
_entity_poly.pdbx_strand_id
1 'polypeptide(L)'
;MAQDNAPNKPVHLIYLCGGLLFFYLLQWTLDWVWGYFSRAPSEFLITVISAVIALFAGVSLYRNERVHGWINEVTVELKKVAWPGAKEVRQATIVVIVMTLISATILGAFDYVWANLTDIIYG
;
A
#
# COMPACT_ATOMS: atom_id res chain seq x y z
N MET A 1 14.85 28.80 18.40
CA MET A 1 14.67 27.48 17.76
C MET A 1 14.11 27.69 16.36
N ALA A 2 14.92 28.30 15.48
CA ALA A 2 14.52 28.53 14.10
C ALA A 2 14.77 27.23 13.35
N GLN A 3 13.72 26.42 13.18
CA GLN A 3 13.71 25.25 12.34
C GLN A 3 13.95 25.75 10.91
N ASP A 4 15.06 25.32 10.31
CA ASP A 4 15.43 25.65 8.94
C ASP A 4 14.35 25.12 8.00
N ASN A 5 13.40 25.99 7.66
CA ASN A 5 12.28 25.77 6.75
C ASN A 5 12.80 25.75 5.30
N ALA A 6 13.79 24.90 5.01
CA ALA A 6 14.11 24.58 3.64
C ALA A 6 12.87 23.91 3.03
N PRO A 7 12.38 24.36 1.86
CA PRO A 7 11.24 23.73 1.19
C PRO A 7 11.65 22.31 0.80
N ASN A 8 11.35 21.36 1.67
CA ASN A 8 11.61 19.96 1.45
C ASN A 8 10.53 19.44 0.50
N LYS A 9 10.83 19.57 -0.79
CA LYS A 9 10.10 18.96 -1.92
C LYS A 9 9.41 17.60 -1.61
N PRO A 10 10.01 16.64 -0.86
CA PRO A 10 9.31 15.41 -0.47
C PRO A 10 8.01 15.59 0.33
N VAL A 11 7.85 16.64 1.13
CA VAL A 11 6.68 16.83 1.98
C VAL A 11 5.44 17.13 1.16
N HIS A 12 5.54 17.99 0.15
CA HIS A 12 4.43 18.24 -0.77
C HIS A 12 4.02 16.98 -1.55
N LEU A 13 4.99 16.11 -1.90
CA LEU A 13 4.70 14.83 -2.53
C LEU A 13 3.93 13.89 -1.59
N ILE A 14 4.26 13.86 -0.29
CA ILE A 14 3.54 13.06 0.71
C ILE A 14 2.08 13.53 0.82
N TYR A 15 1.82 14.83 0.85
CA TYR A 15 0.45 15.36 0.87
C TYR A 15 -0.33 15.02 -0.41
N LEU A 16 0.32 15.09 -1.57
CA LEU A 16 -0.31 14.78 -2.85
C LEU A 16 -0.64 13.28 -2.94
N CYS A 17 0.34 12.41 -2.66
CA CYS A 17 0.15 10.96 -2.63
C CYS A 17 -0.87 10.54 -1.57
N GLY A 18 -0.81 11.13 -0.37
CA GLY A 18 -1.76 10.87 0.71
C GLY A 18 -3.19 11.29 0.35
N GLY A 19 -3.36 12.46 -0.30
CA GLY A 19 -4.66 12.92 -0.78
C GLY A 19 -5.24 12.02 -1.87
N LEU A 20 -4.42 11.58 -2.83
CA LEU A 20 -4.83 10.63 -3.86
C LEU A 20 -5.21 9.27 -3.28
N LEU A 21 -4.40 8.74 -2.35
CA LEU A 21 -4.72 7.49 -1.66
C LEU A 21 -6.04 7.61 -0.89
N PHE A 22 -6.22 8.69 -0.15
CA PHE A 22 -7.45 8.92 0.61
C PHE A 22 -8.68 9.01 -0.32
N PHE A 23 -8.55 9.66 -1.48
CA PHE A 23 -9.58 9.67 -2.51
C PHE A 23 -9.94 8.26 -3.01
N TYR A 24 -8.95 7.44 -3.37
CA TYR A 24 -9.18 6.06 -3.82
C TYR A 24 -9.82 5.19 -2.72
N LEU A 25 -9.35 5.33 -1.48
CA LEU A 25 -9.92 4.63 -0.35
C LEU A 25 -11.38 5.03 -0.12
N LEU A 26 -11.71 6.32 -0.22
CA LEU A 26 -13.09 6.79 -0.12
C LEU A 26 -13.97 6.17 -1.20
N GLN A 27 -13.54 6.17 -2.48
CA GLN A 27 -14.28 5.52 -3.55
C GLN A 27 -14.53 4.04 -3.24
N TRP A 28 -13.48 3.29 -2.90
CA TRP A 28 -13.59 1.87 -2.60
C TRP A 28 -14.52 1.59 -1.40
N THR A 29 -14.42 2.40 -0.34
CA THR A 29 -15.32 2.25 0.81
C THR A 29 -16.77 2.60 0.49
N LEU A 30 -17.02 3.63 -0.32
CA LEU A 30 -18.38 4.03 -0.70
C LEU A 30 -19.02 2.99 -1.62
N ASP A 31 -18.26 2.45 -2.58
CA ASP A 31 -18.72 1.35 -3.45
C ASP A 31 -19.06 0.10 -2.64
N TRP A 32 -18.20 -0.27 -1.70
CA TRP A 32 -18.43 -1.42 -0.83
C TRP A 32 -19.65 -1.23 0.09
N VAL A 33 -19.75 -0.09 0.76
CA VAL A 33 -20.89 0.24 1.64
C VAL A 33 -22.18 0.24 0.84
N TRP A 34 -22.20 0.86 -0.34
CA TRP A 34 -23.42 0.97 -1.11
C TRP A 34 -23.78 -0.30 -1.89
N GLY A 35 -22.80 -1.16 -2.17
CA GLY A 35 -23.00 -2.52 -2.66
C GLY A 35 -23.83 -3.38 -1.70
N TYR A 36 -23.76 -3.12 -0.39
CA TYR A 36 -24.56 -3.82 0.61
C TYR A 36 -26.03 -3.34 0.66
N PHE A 37 -26.34 -2.11 0.22
CA PHE A 37 -27.64 -1.45 0.44
C PHE A 37 -28.61 -1.42 -0.77
N SER A 38 -28.31 -2.12 -1.87
CA SER A 38 -29.26 -2.47 -2.98
C SER A 38 -29.34 -1.59 -4.24
N ARG A 39 -28.42 -0.63 -4.49
CA ARG A 39 -28.08 -0.10 -5.85
C ARG A 39 -27.09 1.05 -5.72
N ALA A 40 -25.83 0.85 -6.13
CA ALA A 40 -24.81 1.91 -6.19
C ALA A 40 -25.40 3.18 -6.85
N PRO A 41 -25.26 4.38 -6.25
CA PRO A 41 -25.52 5.60 -6.98
C PRO A 41 -24.59 5.65 -8.21
N SER A 42 -24.88 6.52 -9.16
CA SER A 42 -24.04 6.64 -10.36
C SER A 42 -22.57 6.80 -9.98
N GLU A 43 -21.68 6.10 -10.69
CA GLU A 43 -20.23 6.13 -10.42
C GLU A 43 -19.67 7.56 -10.40
N PHE A 44 -20.27 8.44 -11.20
CA PHE A 44 -19.97 9.86 -11.22
C PHE A 44 -20.23 10.55 -9.88
N LEU A 45 -21.35 10.24 -9.22
CA LEU A 45 -21.72 10.87 -7.95
C LEU A 45 -20.78 10.45 -6.81
N ILE A 46 -20.40 9.16 -6.77
CA ILE A 46 -19.40 8.64 -5.81
C ILE A 46 -18.06 9.34 -6.02
N THR A 47 -17.63 9.46 -7.27
CA THR A 47 -16.38 10.12 -7.64
C THR A 47 -16.37 11.59 -7.22
N VAL A 48 -17.44 12.34 -7.48
CA VAL A 48 -17.53 13.75 -7.12
C VAL A 48 -17.53 13.94 -5.60
N ILE A 49 -18.32 13.14 -4.86
CA ILE A 49 -18.36 13.22 -3.39
C ILE A 49 -17.00 12.89 -2.78
N SER A 50 -16.38 11.79 -3.22
CA SER A 50 -15.03 11.41 -2.76
C SER A 50 -14.00 12.50 -3.06
N ALA A 51 -14.06 13.10 -4.26
CA ALA A 51 -13.13 14.15 -4.65
C ALA A 51 -13.27 15.39 -3.76
N VAL A 52 -14.51 15.83 -3.49
CA VAL A 52 -14.78 16.98 -2.65
C VAL A 52 -14.32 16.74 -1.21
N ILE A 53 -14.64 15.58 -0.63
CA ILE A 53 -14.24 15.22 0.73
C ILE A 53 -12.72 15.10 0.82
N ALA A 54 -12.07 14.46 -0.16
CA ALA A 54 -10.62 14.29 -0.17
C ALA A 54 -9.88 15.62 -0.31
N LEU A 55 -10.35 16.52 -1.18
CA LEU A 55 -9.78 17.86 -1.33
C LEU A 55 -9.95 18.67 -0.05
N PHE A 56 -11.15 18.66 0.53
CA PHE A 56 -11.42 19.41 1.77
C PHE A 56 -10.56 18.90 2.93
N ALA A 57 -10.50 17.58 3.12
CA ALA A 57 -9.65 16.96 4.13
C ALA A 57 -8.17 17.26 3.86
N GLY A 58 -7.69 17.12 2.63
CA GLY A 58 -6.31 17.39 2.25
C GLY A 58 -5.88 18.83 2.53
N VAL A 59 -6.72 19.81 2.18
CA VAL A 59 -6.47 21.22 2.49
C VAL A 59 -6.48 21.47 4.00
N SER A 60 -7.41 20.87 4.73
CA SER A 60 -7.50 21.00 6.19
C SER A 60 -6.25 20.44 6.88
N LEU A 61 -5.78 19.24 6.47
CA LEU A 61 -4.58 18.62 7.00
C LEU A 61 -3.31 19.40 6.66
N TYR A 62 -3.23 19.99 5.45
CA TYR A 62 -2.09 20.82 5.06
C TYR A 62 -1.96 22.10 5.90
N ARG A 63 -3.09 22.65 6.35
CA ARG A 63 -3.12 23.86 7.18
C ARG A 63 -2.81 23.60 8.66
N ASN A 64 -2.84 22.35 9.11
CA ASN A 64 -2.60 22.02 10.51
C ASN A 64 -1.10 21.90 10.81
N GLU A 65 -0.55 22.85 11.56
CA GLU A 65 0.87 22.91 11.93
C GLU A 65 1.36 21.64 12.64
N ARG A 66 0.52 20.98 13.45
CA ARG A 66 0.88 19.73 14.13
C ARG A 66 1.15 18.61 13.14
N VAL A 67 0.30 18.48 12.13
CA VAL A 67 0.40 17.44 11.10
C VAL A 67 1.61 17.71 10.20
N HIS A 68 1.84 18.99 9.88
CA HIS A 68 3.01 19.40 9.11
C HIS A 68 4.33 19.12 9.84
N GLY A 69 4.40 19.38 11.14
CA GLY A 69 5.55 19.02 11.98
C GLY A 69 5.83 17.51 11.94
N TRP A 70 4.81 16.69 12.14
CA TRP A 70 4.93 15.22 12.09
C TRP A 70 5.44 14.71 10.72
N ILE A 71 4.90 15.23 9.61
CA ILE A 71 5.34 14.80 8.27
C ILE A 71 6.80 15.19 8.00
N ASN A 72 7.24 16.34 8.52
CA ASN A 72 8.64 16.75 8.47
C ASN A 72 9.55 15.78 9.23
N GLU A 73 9.17 15.40 10.45
CA GLU A 73 9.92 14.41 11.26
C GLU A 73 10.02 13.05 10.56
N VAL A 74 8.91 12.54 10.03
CA VAL A 74 8.90 11.28 9.24
C VAL A 74 9.80 11.39 8.03
N THR A 75 9.79 12.52 7.31
CA THR A 75 10.65 12.74 6.15
C THR A 75 12.14 12.73 6.53
N VAL A 76 12.49 13.30 7.68
CA VAL A 76 13.86 13.27 8.21
C VAL A 76 14.27 11.83 8.57
N GLU A 77 13.37 11.07 9.18
CA GLU A 77 13.66 9.68 9.56
C GLU A 77 13.77 8.76 8.32
N LEU A 78 12.90 8.95 7.32
CA LEU A 78 12.96 8.23 6.05
C LEU A 78 14.28 8.46 5.30
N LYS A 79 14.91 9.63 5.46
CA LYS A 79 16.24 9.89 4.87
C LYS A 79 17.36 9.09 5.54
N LYS A 80 17.17 8.63 6.78
CA LYS A 80 18.15 7.79 7.49
C LYS A 80 18.02 6.32 7.11
N VAL A 81 16.93 5.91 6.47
CA VAL A 81 16.75 4.54 5.99
C VAL A 81 17.78 4.28 4.89
N ALA A 82 18.80 3.49 5.22
CA ALA A 82 19.80 3.03 4.27
C ALA A 82 19.15 1.98 3.36
N TRP A 83 18.78 2.38 2.15
CA TRP A 83 18.30 1.43 1.15
C TRP A 83 19.47 0.56 0.68
N PRO A 84 19.30 -0.78 0.66
CA PRO A 84 20.33 -1.69 0.19
C PRO A 84 20.68 -1.41 -1.27
N GLY A 85 21.94 -1.63 -1.62
CA GLY A 85 22.39 -1.44 -3.00
C GLY A 85 21.75 -2.46 -3.95
N ALA A 86 21.54 -2.09 -5.22
CA ALA A 86 20.89 -2.97 -6.20
C ALA A 86 21.55 -4.36 -6.36
N LYS A 87 22.86 -4.45 -6.10
CA LYS A 87 23.59 -5.73 -6.12
C LYS A 87 23.17 -6.67 -4.98
N GLU A 88 23.04 -6.12 -3.78
CA GLU A 88 22.62 -6.86 -2.58
C GLU A 88 21.16 -7.33 -2.74
N VAL A 89 20.28 -6.43 -3.21
CA VAL A 89 18.89 -6.78 -3.51
C VAL A 89 18.82 -7.95 -4.49
N ARG A 90 19.60 -7.90 -5.59
CA ARG A 90 19.62 -8.98 -6.57
C ARG A 90 20.12 -10.29 -5.99
N GLN A 91 21.17 -10.26 -5.15
CA GLN A 91 21.67 -11.46 -4.49
C GLN A 91 20.62 -12.06 -3.55
N ALA A 92 19.96 -11.23 -2.73
CA ALA A 92 18.88 -11.67 -1.86
C ALA A 92 17.70 -12.28 -2.66
N THR A 93 17.28 -11.64 -3.76
CA THR A 93 16.21 -12.18 -4.62
C THR A 93 16.58 -13.52 -5.24
N ILE A 94 17.83 -13.71 -5.69
CA ILE A 94 18.28 -15.00 -6.24
C ILE A 94 18.18 -16.10 -5.17
N VAL A 95 18.62 -15.82 -3.94
CA VAL A 95 18.53 -16.77 -2.83
C VAL A 95 17.07 -17.14 -2.55
N VAL A 96 16.17 -16.16 -2.50
CA VAL A 96 14.73 -16.40 -2.29
C VAL A 96 14.15 -17.27 -3.40
N ILE A 97 14.45 -16.97 -4.67
CA ILE A 97 13.98 -17.77 -5.82
C ILE A 97 14.42 -19.22 -5.70
N VAL A 98 15.70 -19.46 -5.40
CA VAL A 98 16.23 -20.82 -5.23
C VAL A 98 15.52 -21.52 -4.08
N MET A 99 15.34 -20.85 -2.95
CA MET A 99 14.70 -21.47 -1.79
C MET A 99 13.22 -21.77 -2.04
N THR A 100 12.51 -20.88 -2.72
CA THR A 100 11.11 -21.12 -3.15
C THR A 100 11.01 -22.29 -4.12
N LEU A 101 11.93 -22.45 -5.08
CA LEU A 101 11.94 -23.59 -5.99
C LEU A 101 12.17 -24.92 -5.27
N ILE A 102 13.08 -24.95 -4.30
CA ILE A 102 13.31 -26.13 -3.46
C ILE A 102 12.04 -26.46 -2.67
N SER A 103 11.46 -25.49 -1.97
CA SER A 103 10.22 -25.68 -1.21
C SER A 103 9.07 -26.15 -2.09
N ALA A 104 8.87 -25.54 -3.26
CA ALA A 104 7.83 -25.91 -4.20
C ALA A 104 8.02 -27.34 -4.74
N THR A 105 9.25 -27.76 -5.00
CA THR A 105 9.55 -29.13 -5.46
C THR A 105 9.24 -30.15 -4.37
N ILE A 106 9.62 -29.87 -3.12
CA ILE A 106 9.35 -30.76 -1.99
C ILE A 106 7.84 -30.87 -1.75
N LEU A 107 7.14 -29.74 -1.66
CA LEU A 107 5.70 -29.72 -1.46
C LEU A 107 4.96 -30.40 -2.62
N GLY A 108 5.32 -30.10 -3.87
CA GLY A 108 4.72 -30.76 -5.03
C GLY A 108 4.95 -32.27 -5.06
N ALA A 109 6.10 -32.76 -4.60
CA ALA A 109 6.34 -34.19 -4.45
C ALA A 109 5.43 -34.81 -3.37
N PHE A 110 5.25 -34.14 -2.23
CA PHE A 110 4.30 -34.57 -1.20
C PHE A 110 2.87 -34.58 -1.73
N ASP A 111 2.43 -33.51 -2.39
CA ASP A 111 1.09 -33.41 -2.98
C ASP A 111 0.83 -34.55 -3.97
N TYR A 112 1.83 -34.90 -4.79
CA TYR A 112 1.75 -36.03 -5.72
C TYR A 112 1.61 -37.37 -4.99
N VAL A 113 2.43 -37.62 -3.97
CA VAL A 113 2.35 -38.87 -3.18
C VAL A 113 1.00 -39.01 -2.50
N TRP A 114 0.51 -37.94 -1.89
CA TRP A 114 -0.81 -37.94 -1.23
C TRP A 114 -1.95 -38.11 -2.21
N ALA A 115 -1.91 -37.45 -3.38
CA ALA A 115 -2.93 -37.62 -4.42
C ALA A 115 -3.03 -39.09 -4.87
N ASN A 116 -1.90 -39.73 -5.18
CA ASN A 116 -1.89 -41.14 -5.59
C ASN A 116 -2.34 -42.07 -4.45
N LEU A 117 -1.98 -41.79 -3.20
CA LEU A 117 -2.39 -42.60 -2.05
C LEU A 117 -3.89 -42.49 -1.81
N THR A 118 -4.46 -41.28 -1.89
CA THR A 118 -5.89 -41.05 -1.75
C THR A 118 -6.69 -41.69 -2.89
N ASP A 119 -6.20 -41.63 -4.13
CA ASP A 119 -6.83 -42.29 -5.28
C ASP A 119 -6.86 -43.82 -5.13
N ILE A 120 -5.84 -44.44 -4.52
CA ILE A 120 -5.83 -45.88 -4.25
C ILE A 120 -6.82 -46.27 -3.15
N ILE A 121 -7.08 -45.38 -2.19
CA ILE A 121 -7.96 -45.67 -1.03
C ILE A 121 -9.43 -45.41 -1.36
N TYR A 122 -9.72 -44.35 -2.11
CA TYR A 122 -11.09 -43.94 -2.46
C TYR A 122 -11.54 -44.33 -3.87
N GLY A 123 -10.61 -44.72 -4.74
CA GLY A 123 -10.88 -45.37 -6.03
C GLY A 123 -11.04 -46.88 -5.90
#